data_AF-A0A2T2XCU9-F1
#
_entry.id   AF-A0A2T2XCU9-F1
#
_cell.length_a   1.000
_cell.length_b   1.000
_cell.length_c   1.000
_cell.angle_alpha   90.00
_cell.angle_beta   90.00
_cell.angle_gamma   90.00
#
_symmetry.space_group_name_H-M   'P 1'
#
loop_
_entity.id
_entity.type
_entity.pdbx_description
1 polymer ?
#
loop_
_entity_poly.entity_id
_entity_poly.type
_entity_poly.pdbx_seq_one_letter_code
_entity_poly.pdbx_strand_id
1 'polypeptide(L)'
;MSRHDTGKLSQSNGDAVDKLADADLIDESLPELDETFWQEAVFVPGPKRQITLRIDQDVVEYFRSQGPGYQRRMNAVLRRYVQAQRHRT
;
A
#
# COMPACT_ATOMS: atom_id res chain seq x y z
N MET A 1 -8.18 1.01 -32.82
CA MET A 1 -8.42 1.46 -31.42
C MET A 1 -8.85 0.25 -30.62
N SER A 2 -7.90 -0.45 -30.00
CA SER A 2 -8.18 -1.71 -29.28
C SER A 2 -8.59 -1.39 -27.84
N ARG A 3 -9.81 -1.78 -27.47
CA ARG A 3 -10.28 -1.72 -26.09
C ARG A 3 -9.54 -2.82 -25.31
N HIS A 4 -8.81 -2.47 -24.26
CA HIS A 4 -8.21 -3.46 -23.38
C HIS A 4 -9.32 -4.20 -22.63
N ASP A 5 -9.55 -5.44 -23.04
CA ASP A 5 -10.39 -6.42 -22.37
C ASP A 5 -9.76 -6.77 -21.02
N THR A 6 -10.44 -6.43 -19.92
CA THR A 6 -10.04 -6.79 -18.55
C THR A 6 -10.63 -8.17 -18.22
N GLY A 7 -10.30 -9.15 -19.05
CA GLY A 7 -10.67 -10.55 -18.87
C GLY A 7 -9.78 -11.23 -17.82
N LYS A 8 -10.07 -11.00 -16.54
CA LYS A 8 -9.84 -12.01 -15.49
C LYS A 8 -10.66 -11.67 -14.25
N LEU A 9 -11.87 -12.20 -14.19
CA LEU A 9 -12.58 -12.36 -12.92
C LEU A 9 -11.65 -13.13 -11.98
N SER A 10 -11.41 -12.57 -10.80
CA SER A 10 -10.66 -13.22 -9.72
C SER A 10 -11.22 -14.64 -9.53
N GLN A 11 -10.35 -15.66 -9.52
CA GLN A 11 -10.75 -17.02 -9.17
C GLN A 11 -10.99 -17.11 -7.66
N SER A 12 -11.98 -16.39 -7.15
CA SER A 12 -12.50 -16.60 -5.79
C SER A 12 -13.66 -17.57 -5.89
N ASN A 13 -13.53 -18.72 -5.22
CA ASN A 13 -14.60 -19.71 -5.12
C ASN A 13 -15.66 -19.23 -4.10
N GLY A 14 -16.52 -18.31 -4.54
CA GLY A 14 -17.59 -17.69 -3.74
C GLY A 14 -18.53 -18.72 -3.09
N ASP A 15 -18.96 -19.70 -3.86
CA ASP A 15 -19.91 -20.72 -3.40
C ASP A 15 -19.33 -21.66 -2.33
N ALA A 16 -18.01 -21.78 -2.24
CA ALA A 16 -17.35 -22.56 -1.19
C ALA A 16 -17.11 -21.74 0.07
N VAL A 17 -16.82 -20.44 -0.05
CA VAL A 17 -16.66 -19.56 1.12
C VAL A 17 -18.00 -19.31 1.81
N ASP A 18 -19.11 -19.21 1.07
CA ASP A 18 -20.46 -19.05 1.63
C ASP A 18 -20.93 -20.27 2.46
N LYS A 19 -20.24 -21.41 2.35
CA LYS A 19 -20.55 -22.65 3.08
C LYS A 19 -19.68 -22.87 4.31
N LEU A 20 -18.64 -22.06 4.52
CA LEU A 20 -17.80 -22.14 5.72
C LEU A 20 -18.55 -21.48 6.88
N ALA A 21 -18.56 -22.15 8.03
CA ALA A 21 -19.06 -21.52 9.25
C ALA A 21 -17.98 -20.61 9.84
N ASP A 22 -18.38 -19.51 10.47
CA ASP A 22 -17.44 -18.58 11.11
C ASP A 22 -16.50 -19.27 12.11
N ALA A 23 -16.98 -20.31 12.81
CA ALA A 23 -16.19 -21.09 13.75
C ALA A 23 -15.01 -21.84 13.09
N ASP A 24 -15.13 -22.22 11.81
CA ASP A 24 -14.07 -22.88 11.05
C ASP A 24 -13.01 -21.89 10.55
N LEU A 25 -13.26 -20.58 10.69
CA LEU A 25 -12.36 -19.49 10.28
C LEU A 25 -11.51 -18.94 11.44
N ILE A 26 -11.78 -19.37 12.68
CA ILE A 26 -11.06 -18.92 13.86
C ILE A 26 -9.80 -19.76 14.05
N ASP A 27 -8.63 -19.13 13.96
CA ASP A 27 -7.34 -19.75 14.28
C ASP A 27 -6.86 -19.21 15.64
N GLU A 28 -7.00 -20.05 16.68
CA GLU A 28 -6.58 -19.73 18.06
C GLU A 28 -5.06 -19.56 18.22
N SER A 29 -4.27 -19.89 17.20
CA SER A 29 -2.82 -19.63 17.20
C SER A 29 -2.46 -18.20 16.82
N LEU A 30 -3.41 -17.43 16.26
CA LEU A 30 -3.20 -16.03 15.92
C LEU A 30 -3.22 -15.16 17.19
N PRO A 31 -2.32 -14.17 17.31
CA PRO A 31 -2.39 -13.22 18.41
C PRO A 31 -3.68 -12.40 18.34
N GLU A 32 -4.21 -12.02 19.50
CA GLU A 32 -5.37 -11.12 19.57
C GLU A 32 -5.03 -9.76 18.96
N LEU A 33 -5.96 -9.19 18.19
CA LEU A 33 -5.84 -7.86 17.58
C LEU A 33 -6.19 -6.77 18.59
N ASP A 34 -5.54 -6.81 19.75
CA ASP A 34 -5.75 -5.91 20.88
C ASP A 34 -5.13 -4.52 20.64
N GLU A 35 -5.24 -3.62 21.63
CA GLU A 35 -4.71 -2.27 21.50
C GLU A 35 -3.17 -2.25 21.32
N THR A 36 -2.46 -3.22 21.90
CA THR A 36 -1.00 -3.37 21.73
C THR A 36 -0.66 -3.69 20.27
N PHE A 37 -1.41 -4.61 19.65
CA PHE A 37 -1.26 -4.92 18.22
C PHE A 37 -1.41 -3.67 17.35
N TRP A 38 -2.43 -2.85 17.60
CA TRP A 38 -2.67 -1.63 16.80
C TRP A 38 -1.66 -0.51 17.07
N GLN A 39 -1.08 -0.44 18.27
CA GLN A 39 0.00 0.50 18.57
C GLN A 39 1.28 0.21 17.76
N GLU A 40 1.57 -1.06 17.49
CA GLU A 40 2.73 -1.50 16.71
C GLU A 40 2.44 -1.63 15.21
N ALA A 41 1.17 -1.53 14.81
CA ALA A 41 0.76 -1.73 13.44
C ALA A 41 1.46 -0.76 12.47
N VAL A 42 2.16 -1.31 11.49
CA VAL A 42 2.79 -0.52 10.43
C VAL A 42 1.74 -0.19 9.36
N PHE A 43 1.40 1.09 9.23
CA PHE A 43 0.54 1.54 8.13
C PHE A 43 1.20 1.25 6.77
N VAL A 44 0.64 0.29 6.03
CA VAL A 44 1.03 0.02 4.64
C VAL A 44 0.22 0.96 3.75
N PRO A 45 0.87 1.89 3.02
CA PRO A 45 0.17 2.71 2.05
C PRO A 45 -0.58 1.85 1.04
N GLY A 46 -1.81 2.29 0.69
CA GLY A 46 -2.55 1.74 -0.44
C GLY A 46 -1.78 1.80 -1.77
N PRO A 47 -2.38 1.28 -2.86
CA PRO A 47 -1.68 1.04 -4.12
C PRO A 47 -0.98 2.29 -4.66
N LYS A 48 0.26 2.11 -5.13
CA LYS A 48 1.01 3.18 -5.78
C LYS A 48 0.50 3.37 -7.20
N ARG A 49 0.36 4.62 -7.64
CA ARG A 49 0.05 4.94 -9.04
C ARG A 49 1.34 5.25 -9.79
N GLN A 50 1.57 4.56 -10.90
CA GLN A 50 2.64 4.89 -11.83
C GLN A 50 2.22 6.08 -12.68
N ILE A 51 2.97 7.17 -12.61
CA ILE A 51 2.74 8.39 -13.38
C ILE A 51 4.04 8.82 -14.06
N THR A 52 3.92 9.55 -15.17
CA THR A 52 5.05 10.25 -15.79
C THR A 52 5.15 11.64 -15.17
N LEU A 53 6.23 11.91 -14.42
CA LEU A 53 6.50 13.20 -13.80
C LEU A 53 7.93 13.64 -14.15
N ARG A 54 8.10 14.92 -14.45
CA ARG A 54 9.42 15.54 -14.59
C ARG A 54 9.85 16.10 -13.23
N ILE A 55 11.06 15.76 -12.81
CA ILE A 55 11.68 16.21 -11.56
C ILE A 55 13.04 16.81 -11.95
N ASP A 56 13.42 17.89 -11.27
CA ASP A 56 14.71 18.54 -11.47
C ASP A 56 15.89 17.57 -11.23
N GLN A 57 16.96 17.78 -12.00
CA GLN A 57 18.08 16.84 -12.05
C GLN A 57 18.79 16.71 -10.70
N ASP A 58 19.03 17.82 -10.02
CA ASP A 58 19.69 17.89 -8.71
C ASP A 58 18.92 17.11 -7.63
N VAL A 59 17.59 17.20 -7.64
CA VAL A 59 16.73 16.43 -6.74
C VAL A 59 16.85 14.93 -7.02
N VAL A 60 16.84 14.53 -8.29
CA VAL A 60 16.99 13.12 -8.67
C VAL A 60 18.36 12.58 -8.25
N GLU A 61 19.42 13.34 -8.50
CA GLU A 61 20.80 12.99 -8.14
C GLU A 61 20.96 12.86 -6.62
N TYR A 62 20.44 13.81 -5.84
CA TYR A 62 20.44 13.75 -4.39
C TYR A 62 19.85 12.44 -3.87
N PHE A 63 18.64 12.07 -4.31
CA PHE A 63 18.01 10.83 -3.83
C PHE A 63 18.74 9.57 -4.33
N ARG A 64 19.26 9.58 -5.57
CA ARG A 64 20.04 8.47 -6.14
C ARG A 64 21.34 8.24 -5.37
N SER A 65 22.00 9.30 -4.91
CA SER A 65 23.24 9.20 -4.12
C SER A 65 23.06 8.41 -2.81
N GLN A 66 21.83 8.33 -2.28
CA GLN A 66 21.49 7.57 -1.09
C GLN A 66 21.35 6.05 -1.34
N GLY A 67 21.65 5.59 -2.56
CA GLY A 67 21.69 4.17 -2.93
C GLY A 67 20.33 3.56 -3.33
N PRO A 68 20.22 2.23 -3.32
CA PRO A 68 19.00 1.53 -3.73
C PRO A 68 17.75 1.99 -2.98
N GLY A 69 16.60 1.99 -3.67
CA GLY A 69 15.32 2.42 -3.08
C GLY A 69 15.10 3.93 -3.01
N TYR A 70 15.85 4.73 -3.78
CA TYR A 70 15.74 6.18 -3.81
C TYR A 70 14.32 6.69 -4.11
N GLN A 71 13.58 6.02 -5.01
CA GLN A 71 12.19 6.35 -5.32
C GLN A 71 11.27 6.18 -4.10
N ARG A 72 11.52 5.15 -3.27
CA ARG A 72 10.77 4.93 -2.02
C ARG A 72 11.02 6.06 -1.03
N ARG A 73 12.26 6.52 -0.89
CA ARG A 73 12.62 7.66 -0.03
C ARG A 73 12.03 8.97 -0.53
N MET A 74 12.14 9.23 -1.83
CA MET A 74 11.53 10.40 -2.47
C MET A 74 10.01 10.44 -2.23
N ASN A 75 9.32 9.31 -2.43
CA ASN A 75 7.89 9.21 -2.15
C ASN A 75 7.55 9.41 -0.66
N ALA A 76 8.40 8.96 0.27
CA ALA A 76 8.20 9.19 1.70
C ALA A 76 8.27 10.69 2.06
N VAL A 77 9.19 11.44 1.46
CA VAL A 77 9.30 12.90 1.63
C VAL A 77 8.05 13.59 1.11
N LEU A 78 7.60 13.28 -0.11
CA LEU A 78 6.37 13.84 -0.67
C LEU A 78 5.15 13.55 0.20
N ARG A 79 5.06 12.34 0.77
CA ARG A 79 3.98 11.97 1.68
C ARG A 79 3.97 12.83 2.94
N ARG A 80 5.13 13.00 3.58
CA ARG A 80 5.26 13.82 4.79
C ARG A 80 4.86 15.27 4.53
N TYR A 81 5.27 15.82 3.38
CA TYR A 81 4.86 17.16 2.97
C TYR A 81 3.33 17.29 2.86
N VAL A 82 2.68 16.34 2.17
CA VAL A 82 1.21 16.33 2.03
C VAL A 82 0.51 16.21 3.39
N GLN A 83 1.01 15.35 4.29
CA GLN A 83 0.46 15.21 5.65
C GLN A 83 0.56 16.52 6.43
N ALA A 84 1.76 17.12 6.46
CA ALA A 84 1.97 18.41 7.14
C ALA A 84 1.05 19.50 6.61
N GLN A 85 0.82 19.54 5.29
CA GLN A 85 -0.09 20.52 4.69
C GLN A 85 -1.56 20.28 5.06
N ARG A 86 -1.99 19.02 5.14
CA ARG A 86 -3.36 18.65 5.54
C ARG A 86 -3.65 18.97 7.00
N HIS A 87 -2.67 18.86 7.89
CA HIS A 87 -2.85 19.19 9.32
C HIS A 87 -2.86 20.70 9.62
N ARG A 88 -2.49 21.55 8.65
CA ARG A 88 -2.50 23.01 8.80
C ARG A 88 -3.87 23.64 8.47
N THR A 89 -4.78 22.89 7.86
CA THR A 89 -6.12 23.35 7.45
C THR A 89 -7.15 22.70 8.36
#